data_AF-A0A941HSM4-F1
#
_entry.id   AF-A0A941HSM4-F1
#
_cell.length_a   1.000
_cell.length_b   1.000
_cell.length_c   1.000
_cell.angle_alpha   90.00
_cell.angle_beta   90.00
_cell.angle_gamma   90.00
#
_symmetry.space_group_name_H-M   'P 1'
#
loop_
_entity.id
_entity.type
_entity.pdbx_description
1 polymer ?
#
loop_
_entity_poly.entity_id
_entity_poly.type
_entity_poly.pdbx_seq_one_letter_code
_entity_poly.pdbx_strand_id
1 'polypeptide(L)'
;MKNKEKAQAIATQRALLLAPLLSDDLDKGELKLRKERICRETGLSERTIRRYLNEYRTKGFDGLIPKPRVHGPSGVLPPEIVEEAIRLRREVPSRSVAEIIRILEWEKIILPGTVKRSTLQEKLQERGFSGKHMALYA
;
A
#
# COMPACT_ATOMS: atom_id res chain seq x y z
N MET A 1 14.55 2.13 6.54
CA MET A 1 14.49 2.39 8.00
C MET A 1 13.11 2.89 8.46
N LYS A 2 12.55 3.95 7.87
CA LYS A 2 11.21 4.52 8.22
C LYS A 2 10.03 3.54 8.33
N ASN A 3 10.00 2.46 7.55
CA ASN A 3 8.89 1.50 7.59
C ASN A 3 8.92 0.58 8.82
N LYS A 4 10.11 0.28 9.34
CA LYS A 4 10.26 -0.59 10.53
C LYS A 4 9.85 0.15 11.79
N GLU A 5 10.25 1.40 11.94
CA GLU A 5 9.84 2.27 13.05
C GLU A 5 8.32 2.48 13.07
N LYS A 6 7.71 2.75 11.91
CA LYS A 6 6.24 2.82 11.78
C LYS A 6 5.56 1.53 12.19
N ALA A 7 6.09 0.38 11.77
CA ALA A 7 5.54 -0.93 12.14
C ALA A 7 5.61 -1.16 13.66
N GLN A 8 6.74 -0.82 14.28
CA GLN A 8 6.91 -0.91 15.73
C GLN A 8 5.96 0.05 16.47
N ALA A 9 5.80 1.28 16.01
CA ALA A 9 4.87 2.23 16.62
C ALA A 9 3.42 1.71 16.59
N ILE A 10 3.00 1.09 15.48
CA ILE A 10 1.68 0.44 15.38
C ILE A 10 1.56 -0.74 16.35
N ALA A 11 2.62 -1.54 16.52
CA ALA A 11 2.64 -2.64 17.47
C ALA A 11 2.49 -2.13 18.91
N THR A 12 3.18 -1.05 19.27
CA THR A 12 3.06 -0.38 20.57
C THR A 12 1.63 0.11 20.81
N GLN A 13 1.01 0.77 19.83
CA GLN A 13 -0.39 1.20 19.93
C GLN A 13 -1.34 0.02 20.15
N ARG A 14 -1.12 -1.11 19.45
CA ARG A 14 -1.91 -2.33 19.65
C ARG A 14 -1.70 -2.92 21.04
N ALA A 15 -0.47 -2.93 21.55
CA ALA A 15 -0.16 -3.46 22.88
C ALA A 15 -0.83 -2.62 23.98
N LEU A 16 -0.76 -1.29 23.88
CA LEU A 16 -1.45 -0.37 24.80
C LEU A 16 -2.97 -0.59 24.78
N LEU A 17 -3.54 -0.79 23.58
CA LEU A 17 -4.95 -1.09 23.41
C LEU A 17 -5.35 -2.42 24.09
N LEU A 18 -4.47 -3.42 24.04
CA LEU A 18 -4.72 -4.73 24.64
C LEU A 18 -4.43 -4.78 26.15
N ALA A 19 -3.61 -3.87 26.70
CA ALA A 19 -3.18 -3.90 28.09
C ALA A 19 -4.33 -4.09 29.11
N PRO A 20 -5.50 -3.42 28.97
CA PRO A 20 -6.63 -3.62 29.89
C PRO A 20 -7.27 -5.02 29.84
N LEU A 21 -6.96 -5.83 28.83
CA LEU A 21 -7.48 -7.17 28.60
C LEU A 21 -6.50 -8.28 28.98
N LEU A 22 -5.27 -7.92 29.39
CA LEU A 22 -4.20 -8.86 29.72
C LEU A 22 -4.06 -9.12 31.23
N SER A 23 -4.85 -8.47 32.08
CA SER A 23 -4.82 -8.72 33.53
C SER A 23 -5.30 -10.14 33.85
N ASP A 24 -4.57 -10.86 34.70
CA ASP A 24 -4.86 -12.25 35.04
C ASP A 24 -6.11 -12.41 35.94
N ASP A 25 -6.56 -11.33 36.58
CA ASP A 25 -7.70 -11.33 37.52
C ASP A 25 -9.06 -11.02 36.85
N LEU A 26 -9.17 -11.18 35.53
CA LEU A 26 -10.36 -10.83 34.77
C LEU A 26 -11.38 -11.98 34.70
N ASP A 27 -12.52 -11.81 35.35
CA ASP A 27 -13.68 -12.67 35.10
C ASP A 27 -14.26 -12.44 33.68
N LYS A 28 -14.97 -13.44 33.15
CA LYS A 28 -15.56 -13.46 31.81
C LYS A 28 -16.47 -12.25 31.55
N GLY A 29 -17.23 -11.81 32.56
CA GLY A 29 -18.12 -10.65 32.46
C GLY A 29 -17.35 -9.33 32.25
N GLU A 30 -16.34 -9.09 33.08
CA GLU A 30 -15.50 -7.89 33.02
C GLU A 30 -14.69 -7.85 31.71
N LEU A 31 -14.16 -9.01 31.29
CA LEU A 31 -13.47 -9.13 30.01
C LEU A 31 -14.37 -8.75 28.82
N LYS A 32 -15.66 -9.12 28.86
CA LYS A 32 -16.64 -8.76 27.82
C LYS A 32 -16.90 -7.26 27.82
N LEU A 33 -17.16 -6.66 28.99
CA LEU A 33 -17.41 -5.23 29.12
C LEU A 33 -16.23 -4.39 28.61
N ARG A 34 -15.00 -4.75 29.00
CA ARG A 34 -13.78 -4.06 28.53
C ARG A 34 -13.59 -4.18 27.03
N LYS A 35 -13.87 -5.35 26.44
CA LYS A 35 -13.82 -5.53 24.98
C LYS A 35 -14.84 -4.65 24.27
N GLU A 36 -16.07 -4.61 24.74
CA GLU A 36 -17.13 -3.77 24.16
C GLU A 36 -16.76 -2.28 24.22
N ARG A 37 -16.20 -1.84 25.35
CA ARG A 37 -15.68 -0.48 25.51
C ARG A 37 -14.59 -0.15 24.50
N ILE A 38 -13.58 -1.02 24.38
CA ILE A 38 -12.48 -0.85 23.41
C ILE A 38 -13.03 -0.80 21.97
N CYS A 39 -13.98 -1.67 21.61
CA CYS A 39 -14.59 -1.66 20.29
C CYS A 39 -15.31 -0.33 20.00
N ARG A 40 -16.02 0.22 20.99
CA ARG A 40 -16.73 1.50 20.87
C ARG A 40 -15.77 2.68 20.74
N GLU A 41 -14.72 2.74 21.54
CA GLU A 41 -13.76 3.85 21.56
C GLU A 41 -12.87 3.87 20.31
N THR A 42 -12.50 2.69 19.78
CA THR A 42 -11.54 2.57 18.68
C THR A 42 -12.19 2.36 17.31
N GLY A 43 -13.50 2.04 17.29
CA GLY A 43 -14.22 1.64 16.07
C GLY A 43 -13.79 0.28 15.51
N LEU A 44 -12.93 -0.46 16.24
CA LEU A 44 -12.49 -1.79 15.82
C LEU A 44 -13.54 -2.84 16.13
N SER A 45 -13.67 -3.84 15.26
CA SER A 45 -14.53 -4.99 15.50
C SER A 45 -13.96 -5.91 16.57
N GLU A 46 -14.83 -6.60 17.30
CA GLU A 46 -14.42 -7.57 18.32
C GLU A 46 -13.52 -8.67 17.74
N ARG A 47 -13.78 -9.08 16.48
CA ARG A 47 -12.94 -10.02 15.73
C ARG A 47 -11.48 -9.55 15.63
N THR A 48 -11.28 -8.25 15.43
CA THR A 48 -9.94 -7.65 15.33
C THR A 48 -9.23 -7.68 16.68
N ILE A 49 -9.92 -7.34 17.76
CA ILE A 49 -9.38 -7.38 19.12
C ILE A 49 -9.01 -8.81 19.51
N ARG A 50 -9.88 -9.80 19.23
CA ARG A 50 -9.60 -11.22 19.46
C ARG A 50 -8.38 -11.70 18.67
N ARG A 51 -8.26 -11.30 17.39
CA ARG A 51 -7.08 -11.64 16.57
C ARG A 51 -5.79 -11.11 17.20
N TYR A 52 -5.76 -9.83 17.58
CA TYR A 52 -4.57 -9.23 18.20
C TYR A 52 -4.22 -9.90 19.53
N LEU A 53 -5.21 -10.21 20.38
CA LEU A 53 -4.98 -10.96 21.63
C LEU A 53 -4.35 -12.32 21.36
N ASN A 54 -4.87 -13.07 20.39
CA ASN A 54 -4.34 -14.39 20.06
C ASN A 54 -2.92 -14.30 19.49
N GLU A 55 -2.66 -13.34 18.61
CA GLU A 55 -1.30 -13.09 18.08
C GLU A 55 -0.33 -12.71 19.20
N TYR A 56 -0.76 -11.87 20.15
CA TYR A 56 0.04 -11.49 21.30
C TYR A 56 0.31 -12.66 22.25
N ARG A 57 -0.70 -13.49 22.56
CA ARG A 57 -0.52 -14.66 23.43
C ARG A 57 0.39 -15.74 22.83
N THR A 58 0.41 -15.86 21.50
CA THR A 58 1.21 -16.89 20.81
C THR A 58 2.62 -16.44 20.46
N LYS A 59 2.82 -15.15 20.17
CA LYS A 59 4.09 -14.61 19.64
C LYS A 59 4.61 -13.41 20.42
N GLY A 60 3.97 -13.04 21.53
CA GLY A 60 4.30 -11.83 22.28
C GLY A 60 4.09 -10.56 21.44
N PHE A 61 4.91 -9.55 21.73
CA PHE A 61 4.87 -8.26 21.03
C PHE A 61 5.08 -8.38 19.52
N ASP A 62 5.91 -9.33 19.07
CA ASP A 62 6.19 -9.55 17.65
C ASP A 62 4.94 -9.95 16.85
N GLY A 63 3.97 -10.59 17.51
CA GLY A 63 2.66 -10.90 16.92
C GLY A 63 1.86 -9.66 16.54
N LEU A 64 2.09 -8.52 17.21
CA LEU A 64 1.39 -7.26 16.96
C LEU A 64 2.07 -6.41 15.90
N ILE A 65 3.30 -6.74 15.48
CA ILE A 65 3.99 -6.02 14.41
C ILE A 65 3.24 -6.27 13.09
N PRO A 66 2.73 -5.21 12.44
CA PRO A 66 2.03 -5.38 11.17
C PRO A 66 2.99 -5.98 10.15
N LYS A 67 2.56 -7.08 9.54
CA LYS A 67 3.32 -7.70 8.46
C LYS A 67 3.44 -6.70 7.31
N PRO A 68 4.63 -6.58 6.68
CA PRO A 68 4.77 -5.78 5.49
C PRO A 68 3.79 -6.31 4.45
N ARG A 69 2.98 -5.41 3.85
CA ARG A 69 2.24 -5.77 2.65
C ARG A 69 3.28 -6.12 1.59
N VAL A 70 3.27 -7.37 1.15
CA VAL A 70 3.96 -7.76 -0.08
C VAL A 70 3.17 -7.10 -1.19
N HIS A 71 3.56 -5.88 -1.55
CA HIS A 71 3.26 -5.40 -2.89
C HIS A 71 3.97 -6.39 -3.81
N GLY A 72 3.20 -7.14 -4.62
CA GLY A 72 3.77 -7.89 -5.74
C GLY A 72 4.70 -6.96 -6.51
N PRO A 73 5.76 -7.48 -7.17
CA PRO A 73 6.86 -6.68 -7.67
C PRO A 73 6.30 -5.42 -8.30
N SER A 74 6.51 -4.28 -7.64
CA SER A 74 6.43 -3.00 -8.30
C SER A 74 7.55 -3.09 -9.31
N GLY A 75 7.27 -3.70 -10.46
CA GLY A 75 8.20 -3.85 -11.55
C GLY A 75 8.66 -2.45 -11.82
N VAL A 76 9.87 -2.13 -11.37
CA VAL A 76 10.49 -0.85 -11.62
C VAL A 76 10.56 -0.83 -13.13
N LEU A 77 9.64 -0.09 -13.74
CA LEU A 77 9.57 0.02 -15.18
C LEU A 77 10.97 0.48 -15.63
N PRO A 78 11.69 -0.32 -16.43
CA PRO A 78 13.03 0.03 -16.88
C PRO A 78 13.08 1.49 -17.34
N PRO A 79 14.11 2.26 -16.94
CA PRO A 79 14.18 3.68 -17.23
C PRO A 79 14.09 3.96 -18.75
N GLU A 80 14.65 3.05 -19.55
CA GLU A 80 14.60 3.04 -21.02
C GLU A 80 13.16 3.07 -21.56
N ILE A 81 12.25 2.28 -21.00
CA ILE A 81 10.84 2.26 -21.43
C ILE A 81 10.16 3.58 -21.10
N VAL A 82 10.49 4.18 -19.96
CA VAL A 82 9.91 5.48 -19.58
C VAL A 82 10.47 6.60 -20.45
N GLU A 83 11.76 6.55 -20.80
CA GLU A 83 12.38 7.51 -21.73
C GLU A 83 11.77 7.42 -23.12
N GLU A 84 11.54 6.22 -23.63
CA GLU A 84 10.89 6.03 -24.92
C GLU A 84 9.44 6.49 -24.91
N ALA A 85 8.70 6.20 -23.83
CA ALA A 85 7.36 6.74 -23.65
C ALA A 85 7.33 8.29 -23.63
N ILE A 86 8.36 8.93 -23.10
CA ILE A 86 8.50 10.40 -23.12
C ILE A 86 8.80 10.89 -24.54
N ARG A 87 9.68 10.21 -25.29
CA ARG A 87 9.95 10.52 -26.69
C ARG A 87 8.65 10.51 -27.50
N LEU A 88 7.91 9.41 -27.42
CA LEU A 88 6.62 9.25 -28.10
C LEU A 88 5.61 10.33 -27.67
N ARG A 89 5.62 10.75 -26.40
CA ARG A 89 4.75 11.83 -25.93
C ARG A 89 5.14 13.20 -26.48
N ARG A 90 6.43 13.49 -26.60
CA ARG A 90 6.94 14.78 -27.10
C ARG A 90 6.64 14.98 -28.58
N GLU A 91 6.71 13.92 -29.36
CA GLU A 91 6.36 13.95 -30.79
C GLU A 91 4.89 14.32 -31.02
N VAL A 92 3.98 13.76 -30.20
CA VAL A 92 2.55 14.06 -30.27
C VAL A 92 2.00 14.19 -28.85
N PRO A 93 1.90 15.43 -28.33
CA PRO A 93 1.45 15.72 -26.96
C PRO A 93 0.06 15.12 -26.62
N SER A 94 -0.81 15.00 -27.62
CA SER A 94 -2.17 14.48 -27.52
C SER A 94 -2.27 12.95 -27.40
N ARG A 95 -1.19 12.20 -27.68
CA ARG A 95 -1.20 10.72 -27.59
C ARG A 95 -1.64 10.26 -26.22
N SER A 96 -2.56 9.31 -26.10
CA SER A 96 -2.96 8.75 -24.82
C SER A 96 -1.90 7.80 -24.25
N VAL A 97 -1.90 7.57 -22.93
CA VAL A 97 -0.99 6.58 -22.31
C VAL A 97 -1.24 5.17 -22.87
N ALA A 98 -2.49 4.85 -23.22
CA ALA A 98 -2.85 3.56 -23.81
C ALA A 98 -2.31 3.40 -25.23
N GLU A 99 -2.22 4.47 -26.02
CA GLU A 99 -1.60 4.46 -27.34
C GLU A 99 -0.09 4.33 -27.24
N ILE A 100 0.55 5.02 -26.28
CA ILE A 100 1.99 4.86 -26.04
C ILE A 100 2.32 3.41 -25.71
N ILE A 101 1.54 2.75 -24.85
CA ILE A 101 1.73 1.32 -24.55
C ILE A 101 1.60 0.47 -25.83
N ARG A 102 0.57 0.72 -26.64
CA ARG A 102 0.37 0.00 -27.91
C ARG A 102 1.55 0.16 -28.87
N ILE A 103 2.11 1.37 -28.98
CA ILE A 103 3.29 1.63 -29.82
C ILE A 103 4.50 0.86 -29.30
N LEU A 104 4.78 0.93 -27.99
CA LEU A 104 5.89 0.20 -27.37
C LEU A 104 5.76 -1.32 -27.54
N GLU A 105 4.52 -1.85 -27.51
CA GLU A 105 4.23 -3.26 -27.79
C GLU A 105 4.45 -3.60 -29.27
N TRP A 106 4.03 -2.73 -30.20
CA TRP A 106 4.21 -2.91 -31.65
C TRP A 106 5.68 -2.85 -32.06
N GLU A 107 6.47 -1.98 -31.44
CA GLU A 107 7.91 -1.86 -31.64
C GLU A 107 8.71 -2.98 -30.94
N LYS A 108 8.03 -3.89 -30.24
CA LYS A 108 8.63 -5.00 -29.48
C LYS A 108 9.59 -4.56 -28.37
N ILE A 109 9.44 -3.33 -27.88
CA ILE A 109 10.19 -2.80 -26.74
C ILE A 109 9.68 -3.41 -25.43
N ILE A 110 8.37 -3.69 -25.37
CA ILE A 110 7.73 -4.39 -24.26
C ILE A 110 6.86 -5.54 -24.76
N LEU A 111 6.71 -6.58 -23.95
CA LEU A 111 5.76 -7.65 -24.24
C LEU A 111 4.32 -7.20 -23.95
N PRO A 112 3.32 -7.62 -24.75
CA PRO A 112 1.92 -7.26 -24.53
C PRO A 112 1.44 -7.53 -23.10
N GLY A 113 0.83 -6.52 -22.48
CA GLY A 113 0.28 -6.64 -21.13
C GLY A 113 1.31 -6.60 -19.99
N THR A 114 2.60 -6.42 -20.29
CA THR A 114 3.67 -6.31 -19.27
C THR A 114 3.55 -5.01 -18.47
N VAL A 115 3.18 -3.92 -19.12
CA VAL A 115 3.09 -2.59 -18.50
C VAL A 115 1.63 -2.21 -18.33
N LYS A 116 1.22 -1.99 -17.07
CA LYS A 116 -0.12 -1.45 -16.79
C LYS A 116 -0.17 0.04 -17.14
N ARG A 117 -1.29 0.47 -17.71
CA ARG A 117 -1.57 1.88 -18.02
C ARG A 117 -1.37 2.82 -16.83
N SER A 118 -1.81 2.41 -15.63
CA SER A 118 -1.62 3.20 -14.40
C SER A 118 -0.14 3.39 -14.05
N THR A 119 0.67 2.35 -14.21
CA THR A 119 2.12 2.37 -13.92
C THR A 119 2.86 3.32 -14.87
N LEU A 120 2.58 3.25 -16.18
CA LEU A 120 3.21 4.18 -17.13
C LEU A 120 2.75 5.63 -16.91
N GLN A 121 1.46 5.85 -16.61
CA GLN A 121 0.95 7.19 -16.31
C GLN A 121 1.65 7.80 -15.09
N GLU A 122 1.79 7.05 -14.01
CA GLU A 122 2.47 7.51 -12.79
C GLU A 122 3.90 7.95 -13.11
N LYS A 123 4.64 7.14 -13.86
CA LYS A 123 6.02 7.47 -14.25
C LYS A 123 6.12 8.67 -15.18
N LEU A 124 5.20 8.82 -16.13
CA LEU A 124 5.14 10.02 -16.96
C LEU A 124 4.79 11.27 -16.14
N GLN A 125 3.92 11.14 -15.14
CA GLN A 125 3.56 12.25 -14.25
C GLN A 125 4.73 12.69 -13.37
N GLU A 126 5.47 11.74 -12.77
CA GLU A 126 6.71 12.00 -12.03
C GLU A 126 7.73 12.79 -12.86
N ARG A 127 7.78 12.54 -14.18
CA ARG A 127 8.72 13.20 -15.11
C ARG A 127 8.18 14.47 -15.75
N GLY A 128 6.96 14.92 -15.42
CA GLY A 128 6.38 16.13 -16.00
C GLY A 128 5.68 15.97 -17.35
N PHE A 129 5.39 14.74 -17.79
CA PHE A 129 4.75 14.42 -19.09
C PHE A 129 3.31 13.91 -18.95
N SER A 130 2.59 14.34 -17.91
CA SER A 130 1.17 14.04 -17.75
C SER A 130 0.35 14.71 -18.86
N GLY A 131 -0.84 14.18 -19.14
CA GLY A 131 -1.76 14.82 -20.10
C GLY A 131 -2.07 16.28 -19.74
N LYS A 132 -2.10 16.63 -18.45
CA LYS A 132 -2.27 18.02 -17.99
C LYS A 132 -1.07 18.90 -18.34
N HIS A 133 0.14 18.38 -18.21
CA HIS A 133 1.36 19.11 -18.58
C HIS A 133 1.44 19.31 -20.10
N MET A 134 1.03 18.28 -20.85
CA MET A 134 1.06 18.30 -22.32
C MET A 134 -0.07 19.14 -22.93
N ALA A 135 -1.16 19.37 -22.21
CA ALA A 135 -2.25 20.26 -22.63
C ALA A 135 -1.82 21.73 -22.80
N LEU A 136 -0.69 22.13 -22.21
CA LEU A 136 -0.09 23.45 -22.44
C LEU A 136 0.62 23.56 -23.79
N TYR A 137 0.88 22.43 -24.45
CA TYR A 137 1.68 22.32 -25.68
C TYR A 137 0.89 21.70 -26.85
N ALA A 138 -0.41 21.48 -26.69
CA ALA A 138 -1.30 20.90 -27.70
C ALA A 138 -2.16 21.99 -28.34
#